data_AF-A0A5J4SRD0-F1
#
_entry.id   AF-A0A5J4SRD0-F1
#
_cell.length_a   1.000
_cell.length_b   1.000
_cell.length_c   1.000
_cell.angle_alpha   90.00
_cell.angle_beta   90.00
_cell.angle_gamma   90.00
#
_symmetry.space_group_name_H-M   'P 1'
#
loop_
_entity.id
_entity.type
_entity.pdbx_description
1 polymer ?
#
loop_
_entity_poly.entity_id
_entity_poly.type
_entity_poly.pdbx_seq_one_letter_code
_entity_poly.pdbx_strand_id
1 'polypeptide(L)'
;MIYDRLDNIPLNRFIDVYLGDTDKITDGEALAIEKKKEIAAKLINEYSSIVSGKSVGIEISKKNEISNLKAKILCIEGCKVLMQEKKYSSVCEILSVFGYSLKEDNIEGIERRTNALAANLAMNYKTAMLKEEESKSKDRGEGVTRDSFTREKVAIMTHYKMNIDGDKIMAAEYAYMVKNMCDEADAIKRLRNH
;
A
#
# COMPACT_ATOMS: atom_id res chain seq x y z
N MET A 1 7.98 -4.35 -30.26
CA MET A 1 8.60 -4.04 -28.95
C MET A 1 7.57 -4.24 -27.86
N ILE A 2 7.99 -4.74 -26.69
CA ILE A 2 7.16 -4.81 -25.47
C ILE A 2 7.71 -3.78 -24.46
N TYR A 3 6.82 -2.97 -23.91
CA TYR A 3 7.10 -1.96 -22.90
C TYR A 3 6.78 -2.52 -21.51
N ASP A 4 7.80 -2.91 -20.75
CA ASP A 4 7.64 -3.63 -19.48
C ASP A 4 8.31 -2.94 -18.27
N ARG A 5 8.87 -1.74 -18.49
CA ARG A 5 9.49 -0.88 -17.48
C ARG A 5 9.16 0.59 -17.74
N LEU A 6 9.16 1.43 -16.72
CA LEU A 6 8.89 2.87 -16.94
C LEU A 6 10.01 3.60 -17.68
N ASP A 7 11.23 3.07 -17.62
CA ASP A 7 12.41 3.63 -18.29
C ASP A 7 12.41 3.41 -19.81
N ASN A 8 11.50 2.56 -20.31
CA ASN A 8 11.43 2.21 -21.72
C ASN A 8 10.11 2.61 -22.41
N ILE A 9 9.12 3.14 -21.68
CA ILE A 9 7.82 3.55 -22.22
C ILE A 9 7.67 5.08 -22.30
N PRO A 10 7.27 5.63 -23.47
CA PRO A 10 6.93 7.05 -23.58
C PRO A 10 5.74 7.44 -22.69
N LEU A 11 5.76 8.66 -22.15
CA LEU A 11 4.74 9.15 -21.23
C LEU A 11 3.31 9.05 -21.78
N ASN A 12 3.06 9.50 -23.02
CA ASN A 12 1.71 9.47 -23.60
C ASN A 12 1.15 8.05 -23.67
N ARG A 13 2.03 7.11 -24.03
CA ARG A 13 1.70 5.68 -24.13
C ARG A 13 1.43 5.08 -22.75
N PHE A 14 2.23 5.44 -21.75
CA PHE A 14 1.97 5.08 -20.37
C PHE A 14 0.63 5.63 -19.88
N ILE A 15 0.27 6.87 -20.21
CA ILE A 15 -1.04 7.45 -19.83
C ILE A 15 -2.18 6.62 -20.43
N ASP A 16 -2.08 6.19 -21.69
CA ASP A 16 -3.10 5.29 -22.27
C ASP A 16 -3.21 3.97 -21.49
N VAL A 17 -2.08 3.35 -21.14
CA VAL A 17 -2.04 2.12 -20.31
C VAL A 17 -2.68 2.38 -18.94
N TYR A 18 -2.37 3.50 -18.30
CA TYR A 18 -2.91 3.90 -17.01
C TYR A 18 -4.44 4.06 -17.07
N LEU A 19 -4.96 4.55 -18.18
CA LEU A 19 -6.40 4.72 -18.43
C LEU A 19 -7.09 3.42 -18.88
N GLY A 20 -6.36 2.31 -18.97
CA GLY A 20 -6.90 0.97 -19.21
C GLY A 20 -6.68 0.43 -20.62
N ASP A 21 -6.02 1.17 -21.52
CA ASP A 21 -5.66 0.66 -22.85
C ASP A 21 -4.38 -0.20 -22.77
N THR A 22 -4.57 -1.46 -22.39
CA THR A 22 -3.46 -2.42 -22.26
C THR A 22 -2.80 -2.80 -23.58
N ASP A 23 -3.39 -2.46 -24.73
CA ASP A 23 -2.79 -2.73 -26.05
C ASP A 23 -1.60 -1.81 -26.32
N LYS A 24 -1.52 -0.68 -25.62
CA LYS A 24 -0.39 0.24 -25.67
C LYS A 24 0.87 -0.30 -24.98
N ILE A 25 0.86 -1.52 -24.45
CA ILE A 25 2.06 -2.17 -23.92
C ILE A 25 2.95 -2.74 -25.02
N THR A 26 2.45 -2.94 -26.24
CA THR A 26 3.25 -3.52 -27.33
C THR A 26 3.10 -2.74 -28.62
N ASP A 27 4.14 -2.73 -29.45
CA ASP A 27 4.10 -2.23 -30.84
C ASP A 27 3.63 -3.33 -31.80
N GLY A 28 2.45 -3.89 -31.53
CA GLY A 28 1.86 -4.93 -32.38
C GLY A 28 2.40 -6.35 -32.16
N GLU A 29 3.24 -6.57 -31.14
CA GLU A 29 3.61 -7.92 -30.73
C GLU A 29 2.41 -8.64 -30.11
N ALA A 30 2.18 -9.87 -30.56
CA ALA A 30 1.12 -10.72 -30.05
C ALA A 30 1.45 -11.15 -28.62
N LEU A 31 0.66 -10.67 -27.67
CA LEU A 31 0.79 -10.98 -26.25
C LEU A 31 -0.57 -11.42 -25.71
N ALA A 32 -0.59 -12.47 -24.88
CA ALA A 32 -1.80 -12.92 -24.20
C ALA A 32 -2.39 -11.78 -23.35
N ILE A 33 -3.72 -11.70 -23.28
CA ILE A 33 -4.44 -10.63 -22.58
C ILE A 33 -4.04 -10.59 -21.09
N GLU A 34 -3.91 -11.75 -20.46
CA GLU A 34 -3.47 -11.89 -19.07
C GLU A 34 -2.08 -11.28 -18.86
N LYS A 35 -1.16 -11.52 -19.79
CA LYS A 35 0.21 -10.98 -19.72
C LYS A 35 0.23 -9.47 -19.93
N LYS A 36 -0.61 -8.94 -20.83
CA LYS A 36 -0.77 -7.47 -21.00
C LYS A 36 -1.25 -6.83 -19.71
N LYS A 37 -2.26 -7.42 -19.05
CA LYS A 37 -2.76 -6.95 -17.75
C LYS A 37 -1.70 -6.99 -16.66
N GLU A 38 -0.91 -8.06 -16.60
CA GLU A 38 0.20 -8.18 -15.63
C GLU A 38 1.24 -7.08 -15.83
N ILE A 39 1.64 -6.82 -17.07
CA ILE A 39 2.61 -5.75 -17.40
C ILE A 39 2.00 -4.36 -17.12
N ALA A 40 0.73 -4.13 -17.46
CA ALA A 40 0.03 -2.89 -17.16
C ALA A 40 0.06 -2.58 -15.66
N ALA A 41 -0.33 -3.57 -14.85
CA ALA A 41 -0.33 -3.46 -13.40
C ALA A 41 1.08 -3.20 -12.86
N LYS A 42 2.10 -3.86 -13.40
CA LYS A 42 3.50 -3.63 -13.03
C LYS A 42 3.92 -2.18 -13.30
N LEU A 43 3.67 -1.65 -14.49
CA LEU A 43 4.02 -0.28 -14.87
C LEU A 43 3.32 0.77 -13.99
N ILE A 44 2.01 0.58 -13.74
CA ILE A 44 1.22 1.47 -12.88
C ILE A 44 1.77 1.44 -11.45
N ASN A 45 2.06 0.25 -10.91
CA ASN A 45 2.63 0.11 -9.58
C ASN A 45 4.02 0.75 -9.47
N GLU A 46 4.86 0.60 -10.51
CA GLU A 46 6.18 1.25 -10.59
C GLU A 46 6.02 2.78 -10.52
N TYR A 47 5.07 3.35 -11.25
CA TYR A 47 4.83 4.80 -11.30
C TYR A 47 4.35 5.32 -9.95
N SER A 48 3.35 4.65 -9.38
CA SER A 48 2.80 4.96 -8.07
C SER A 48 3.86 4.87 -6.98
N SER A 49 4.80 3.93 -7.07
CA SER A 49 5.91 3.80 -6.10
C SER A 49 6.86 4.98 -6.12
N ILE A 50 7.14 5.55 -7.30
CA ILE A 50 8.00 6.72 -7.47
C ILE A 50 7.28 7.96 -6.97
N VAL A 51 6.13 8.26 -7.57
CA VAL A 51 5.37 9.52 -7.35
C VAL A 51 4.86 9.61 -5.92
N SER A 52 4.40 8.50 -5.36
CA SER A 52 3.86 8.52 -4.00
C SER A 52 4.96 8.55 -2.95
N GLY A 53 6.20 8.13 -3.24
CA GLY A 53 7.39 8.12 -2.35
C GLY A 53 7.23 7.44 -0.98
N LYS A 54 6.00 7.05 -0.65
CA LYS A 54 5.46 6.64 0.64
C LYS A 54 4.75 5.30 0.48
N SER A 55 4.32 4.89 -0.73
CA SER A 55 3.46 3.72 -0.92
C SER A 55 4.15 2.41 -0.55
N VAL A 56 5.40 2.15 -0.95
CA VAL A 56 6.04 0.86 -0.64
C VAL A 56 6.33 0.72 0.87
N GLY A 57 6.89 1.74 1.52
CA GLY A 57 7.16 1.69 2.97
C GLY A 57 5.88 1.64 3.82
N ILE A 58 4.85 2.38 3.43
CA ILE A 58 3.54 2.36 4.10
C ILE A 58 2.78 1.07 3.80
N GLU A 59 2.81 0.54 2.58
CA GLU A 59 2.20 -0.76 2.24
C GLU A 59 2.89 -1.92 2.93
N ILE A 60 4.23 -1.93 2.97
CA ILE A 60 4.99 -2.92 3.74
C ILE A 60 4.63 -2.78 5.22
N SER A 61 4.58 -1.56 5.77
CA SER A 61 4.18 -1.33 7.17
C SER A 61 2.74 -1.76 7.46
N LYS A 62 1.79 -1.50 6.54
CA LYS A 62 0.38 -1.93 6.65
C LYS A 62 0.25 -3.45 6.57
N LYS A 63 0.93 -4.10 5.61
CA LYS A 63 0.97 -5.57 5.49
C LYS A 63 1.65 -6.20 6.71
N ASN A 64 2.67 -5.55 7.26
CA ASN A 64 3.35 -5.98 8.47
C ASN A 64 2.44 -5.82 9.70
N GLU A 65 1.67 -4.73 9.80
CA GLU A 65 0.68 -4.53 10.86
C GLU A 65 -0.41 -5.62 10.83
N ILE A 66 -0.96 -5.91 9.65
CA ILE A 66 -1.94 -6.99 9.46
C ILE A 66 -1.34 -8.35 9.82
N SER A 67 -0.12 -8.64 9.37
CA SER A 67 0.58 -9.89 9.68
C SER A 67 0.83 -10.03 11.19
N ASN A 68 1.23 -8.94 11.85
CA ASN A 68 1.42 -8.89 13.29
C ASN A 68 0.11 -9.12 14.06
N LEU A 69 -0.99 -8.48 13.62
CA LEU A 69 -2.32 -8.71 14.19
C LEU A 69 -2.74 -10.18 14.06
N LYS A 70 -2.49 -10.81 12.90
CA LYS A 70 -2.80 -12.22 12.68
C LYS A 70 -1.97 -13.14 13.57
N ALA A 71 -0.67 -12.89 13.73
CA ALA A 71 0.19 -13.65 14.64
C ALA A 71 -0.30 -13.55 16.10
N LYS A 72 -0.67 -12.34 16.54
CA LYS A 72 -1.23 -12.13 17.88
C LYS A 72 -2.56 -12.86 18.08
N ILE A 73 -3.44 -12.89 17.08
CA ILE A 73 -4.69 -13.65 17.14
C ILE A 73 -4.41 -15.14 17.34
N LEU A 74 -3.49 -15.73 16.56
CA LEU A 74 -3.10 -17.13 16.69
C LEU A 74 -2.53 -17.46 18.08
N CYS A 75 -1.72 -16.57 18.66
CA CYS A 75 -1.23 -16.75 20.03
C CYS A 75 -2.37 -16.79 21.06
N ILE A 76 -3.38 -15.92 20.91
CA ILE A 76 -4.54 -15.88 21.82
C ILE A 76 -5.46 -17.09 21.60
N GLU A 77 -5.60 -17.59 20.38
CA GLU A 77 -6.28 -18.85 20.10
C GLU A 77 -5.56 -20.03 20.77
N GLY A 78 -4.23 -20.05 20.71
CA GLY A 78 -3.39 -21.00 21.45
C GLY A 78 -3.61 -20.93 22.97
N CYS A 79 -3.74 -19.73 23.53
CA CYS A 79 -4.09 -19.55 24.95
C CYS A 79 -5.42 -20.21 25.30
N LYS A 80 -6.44 -20.09 24.44
CA LYS A 80 -7.74 -20.73 24.67
C LYS A 80 -7.64 -22.25 24.71
N VAL A 81 -6.82 -22.85 23.84
CA VAL A 81 -6.55 -24.30 23.85
C VAL A 81 -5.83 -24.69 25.14
N LEU A 82 -4.79 -23.96 25.54
CA LEU A 82 -4.05 -24.23 26.78
C LEU A 82 -4.93 -24.12 28.02
N MET A 83 -5.90 -23.20 28.03
CA MET A 83 -6.88 -23.08 29.11
C MET A 83 -7.83 -24.28 29.18
N GLN A 84 -8.25 -24.84 28.03
CA GLN A 84 -9.02 -26.08 28.00
C GLN A 84 -8.22 -27.26 28.59
N GLU A 85 -6.91 -27.27 28.38
CA GLU A 85 -5.97 -28.22 28.98
C GLU A 85 -5.55 -27.87 30.42
N LYS A 86 -6.11 -26.80 31.02
CA LYS A 86 -5.80 -26.29 32.37
C LYS A 86 -4.33 -25.89 32.57
N LYS A 87 -3.61 -25.54 31.50
CA LYS A 87 -2.21 -25.08 31.53
C LYS A 87 -2.11 -23.57 31.76
N TYR A 88 -2.60 -23.10 32.91
CA TYR A 88 -2.72 -21.67 33.21
C TYR A 88 -1.38 -20.94 33.37
N SER A 89 -0.34 -21.62 33.85
CA SER A 89 1.03 -21.08 33.93
C SER A 89 1.54 -20.60 32.57
N SER A 90 1.44 -21.46 31.54
CA SER A 90 1.84 -21.11 30.17
C SER A 90 1.00 -19.99 29.57
N VAL A 91 -0.28 -19.88 29.95
CA VAL A 91 -1.15 -18.78 29.50
C VAL A 91 -0.70 -17.46 30.12
N CYS A 92 -0.35 -17.45 31.41
CA CYS A 92 0.20 -16.27 32.08
C CYS A 92 1.53 -15.81 31.44
N GLU A 93 2.41 -16.75 31.09
CA GLU A 93 3.66 -16.45 30.37
C GLU A 93 3.37 -15.77 29.03
N ILE A 94 2.46 -16.31 28.22
CA ILE A 94 2.10 -15.70 26.94
C ILE A 94 1.49 -14.31 27.16
N LEU A 95 0.56 -14.16 28.09
CA LEU A 95 -0.07 -12.87 28.40
C LEU A 95 0.92 -11.82 28.92
N SER A 96 2.01 -12.24 29.55
CA SER A 96 3.10 -11.34 29.96
C SER A 96 3.78 -10.66 28.77
N VAL A 97 3.93 -11.37 27.64
CA VAL A 97 4.46 -10.81 26.38
C VAL A 97 3.52 -9.73 25.82
N PHE A 98 2.23 -9.81 26.13
CA PHE A 98 1.23 -8.78 25.80
C PHE A 98 1.14 -7.67 26.86
N GLY A 99 1.99 -7.69 27.89
CA GLY A 99 2.04 -6.68 28.95
C GLY A 99 1.12 -6.94 30.15
N TYR A 100 0.64 -8.17 30.33
CA TYR A 100 -0.25 -8.53 31.45
C TYR A 100 0.43 -9.48 32.42
N SER A 101 0.61 -9.00 33.66
CA SER A 101 1.04 -9.84 34.76
C SER A 101 -0.19 -10.34 35.52
N LEU A 102 -0.54 -11.61 35.34
CA LEU A 102 -1.65 -12.28 36.02
C LEU A 102 -1.11 -13.40 36.90
N LYS A 103 -1.81 -13.69 37.99
CA LYS A 103 -1.51 -14.85 38.83
C LYS A 103 -2.24 -16.07 38.29
N GLU A 104 -1.57 -17.22 38.35
CA GLU A 104 -2.06 -18.50 37.81
C GLU A 104 -3.31 -19.03 38.53
N ASP A 105 -3.51 -18.63 39.79
CA ASP A 105 -4.67 -18.98 40.61
C ASP A 105 -5.93 -18.18 40.23
N ASN A 106 -5.78 -17.05 39.54
CA ASN A 106 -6.88 -16.20 39.11
C ASN A 106 -7.44 -16.60 37.74
N ILE A 107 -8.01 -17.81 37.66
CA ILE A 107 -8.56 -18.39 36.43
C ILE A 107 -9.57 -17.45 35.75
N GLU A 108 -10.49 -16.87 36.53
CA GLU A 108 -11.50 -15.95 36.01
C GLU A 108 -10.87 -14.68 35.42
N GLY A 109 -9.82 -14.15 36.06
CA GLY A 109 -9.05 -13.02 35.54
C GLY A 109 -8.31 -13.35 34.24
N ILE A 110 -7.75 -14.55 34.14
CA ILE A 110 -7.09 -15.06 32.93
C ILE A 110 -8.11 -15.20 31.79
N GLU A 111 -9.27 -15.82 32.05
CA GLU A 111 -10.35 -15.98 31.08
C GLU A 111 -10.86 -14.64 30.58
N ARG A 112 -11.17 -13.73 31.50
CA ARG A 112 -11.65 -12.40 31.16
C ARG A 112 -10.64 -11.64 30.31
N ARG A 113 -9.34 -11.71 30.64
CA ARG A 113 -8.30 -10.98 29.90
C ARG A 113 -8.07 -11.56 28.51
N THR A 114 -7.98 -12.88 28.40
CA THR A 114 -7.81 -13.59 27.13
C THR A 114 -8.97 -13.29 26.18
N ASN A 115 -10.21 -13.33 26.68
CA ASN A 115 -11.40 -13.02 25.86
C ASN A 115 -11.46 -11.55 25.45
N ALA A 116 -11.11 -10.62 26.34
CA ALA A 116 -11.04 -9.20 26.01
C ALA A 116 -9.99 -8.92 24.92
N LEU A 117 -8.82 -9.56 25.00
CA LEU A 117 -7.78 -9.44 23.97
C LEU A 117 -8.20 -10.05 22.64
N ALA A 118 -8.85 -11.22 22.67
CA ALA A 118 -9.38 -11.84 21.46
C ALA A 118 -10.36 -10.91 20.73
N ALA A 119 -11.30 -10.32 21.46
CA ALA A 119 -12.28 -9.39 20.89
C ALA A 119 -11.62 -8.12 20.33
N ASN A 120 -10.67 -7.54 21.07
CA ASN A 120 -9.96 -6.33 20.63
C ASN A 120 -9.12 -6.58 19.38
N LEU A 121 -8.36 -7.67 19.33
CA LEU A 121 -7.54 -8.04 18.17
C LEU A 121 -8.39 -8.35 16.94
N ALA A 122 -9.51 -9.06 17.11
CA ALA A 122 -10.43 -9.36 16.00
C ALA A 122 -11.04 -8.08 15.42
N MET A 123 -11.44 -7.12 16.27
CA MET A 123 -11.95 -5.83 15.84
C MET A 123 -10.87 -5.03 15.09
N ASN A 124 -9.67 -4.92 15.65
CA ASN A 124 -8.57 -4.20 15.02
C ASN A 124 -8.17 -4.81 13.66
N TYR A 125 -8.12 -6.14 13.58
CA TYR A 125 -7.86 -6.86 12.33
C TYR A 125 -8.94 -6.58 11.28
N LYS A 126 -10.22 -6.63 11.67
CA LYS A 126 -11.34 -6.30 10.77
C LYS A 126 -11.25 -4.86 10.28
N THR A 127 -10.98 -3.91 11.17
CA THR A 127 -10.81 -2.49 10.79
C THR A 127 -9.61 -2.30 9.87
N ALA A 128 -8.50 -2.99 10.10
CA ALA A 128 -7.32 -2.93 9.22
C ALA A 128 -7.62 -3.49 7.82
N MET A 129 -8.35 -4.61 7.74
CA MET A 129 -8.81 -5.21 6.47
C MET A 129 -9.74 -4.29 5.70
N LEU A 130 -10.74 -3.69 6.37
CA LEU A 130 -11.66 -2.73 5.73
C LEU A 130 -10.91 -1.52 5.18
N LYS A 131 -9.94 -0.98 5.94
CA LYS A 131 -9.07 0.11 5.46
C LYS A 131 -8.22 -0.33 4.27
N GLU A 132 -7.76 -1.58 4.24
CA GLU A 132 -7.01 -2.12 3.11
C GLU A 132 -7.90 -2.20 1.85
N GLU A 133 -9.14 -2.67 2.00
CA GLU A 133 -10.15 -2.71 0.93
C GLU A 133 -10.52 -1.32 0.42
N GLU A 134 -10.71 -0.35 1.30
CA GLU A 134 -10.94 1.06 0.96
C GLU A 134 -9.74 1.71 0.26
N SER A 135 -8.51 1.34 0.64
CA SER A 135 -7.32 1.82 -0.08
C SER A 135 -7.19 1.16 -1.45
N LYS A 136 -7.52 -0.12 -1.59
CA LYS A 136 -7.58 -0.81 -2.87
C LYS A 136 -8.68 -0.27 -3.78
N SER A 137 -9.80 0.23 -3.23
CA SER A 137 -10.85 0.86 -4.02
C SER A 137 -10.50 2.31 -4.41
N LYS A 138 -9.72 3.03 -3.61
CA LYS A 138 -9.14 4.33 -3.99
C LYS A 138 -7.97 4.24 -4.98
N ASP A 139 -7.21 3.14 -4.98
CA ASP A 139 -6.15 2.87 -5.96
C ASP A 139 -6.67 2.30 -7.29
N ARG A 140 -7.89 1.76 -7.33
CA ARG A 140 -8.61 1.61 -8.60
C ARG A 140 -9.02 3.00 -9.02
N GLY A 141 -8.43 3.52 -10.09
CA GLY A 141 -8.59 4.89 -10.58
C GLY A 141 -10.02 5.26 -11.02
N GLU A 142 -11.00 5.18 -10.13
CA GLU A 142 -12.27 5.89 -10.27
C GLU A 142 -12.02 7.38 -10.03
N GLY A 143 -11.53 8.07 -11.08
CA GLY A 143 -11.39 9.53 -11.10
C GLY A 143 -10.17 10.09 -11.84
N VAL A 144 -9.15 9.28 -12.14
CA VAL A 144 -7.97 9.75 -12.90
C VAL A 144 -8.29 9.73 -14.39
N THR A 145 -8.51 10.92 -14.96
CA THR A 145 -8.74 11.11 -16.39
C THR A 145 -7.49 11.61 -17.10
N ARG A 146 -7.49 11.58 -18.43
CA ARG A 146 -6.46 12.24 -19.25
C ARG A 146 -6.27 13.71 -18.87
N ASP A 147 -7.34 14.42 -18.54
CA ASP A 147 -7.27 15.82 -18.08
C ASP A 147 -6.52 15.97 -16.76
N SER A 148 -6.56 14.96 -15.88
CA SER A 148 -5.76 14.95 -14.66
C SER A 148 -4.27 14.99 -14.96
N PHE A 149 -3.80 14.13 -15.87
CA PHE A 149 -2.41 14.12 -16.34
C PHE A 149 -2.05 15.41 -17.08
N THR A 150 -2.96 15.98 -17.88
CA THR A 150 -2.72 17.26 -18.55
C THR A 150 -2.48 18.37 -17.53
N ARG A 151 -3.30 18.48 -16.48
CA ARG A 151 -3.12 19.49 -15.43
C ARG A 151 -1.81 19.31 -14.66
N GLU A 152 -1.49 18.07 -14.30
CA GLU A 152 -0.23 17.73 -13.63
C GLU A 152 0.98 18.09 -14.49
N LYS A 153 0.97 17.71 -15.77
CA LYS A 153 2.01 18.07 -16.74
C LYS A 153 2.19 19.58 -16.86
N VAL A 154 1.10 20.34 -16.94
CA VAL A 154 1.14 21.82 -16.97
C VAL A 154 1.77 22.39 -15.70
N ALA A 155 1.44 21.84 -14.53
CA ALA A 155 2.04 22.27 -13.27
C ALA A 155 3.56 22.03 -13.26
N ILE A 156 4.01 20.85 -13.71
CA ILE A 156 5.44 20.51 -13.81
C ILE A 156 6.16 21.41 -14.82
N MET A 157 5.60 21.59 -16.01
CA MET A 157 6.16 22.48 -17.04
C MET A 157 6.32 23.91 -16.52
N THR A 158 5.34 24.38 -15.74
CA THR A 158 5.37 25.70 -15.11
C THR A 158 6.43 25.79 -14.01
N HIS A 159 6.50 24.79 -13.12
CA HIS A 159 7.43 24.74 -11.98
C HIS A 159 8.89 24.74 -12.43
N TYR A 160 9.23 23.85 -13.37
CA TYR A 160 10.59 23.70 -13.88
C TYR A 160 10.92 24.59 -15.08
N LYS A 161 9.95 25.39 -15.55
CA LYS A 161 10.09 26.27 -16.73
C LYS A 161 10.60 25.53 -17.96
N MET A 162 10.04 24.34 -18.21
CA MET A 162 10.42 23.47 -19.32
C MET A 162 9.20 23.01 -20.10
N ASN A 163 9.41 22.61 -21.36
CA ASN A 163 8.36 21.98 -22.15
C ASN A 163 8.50 20.45 -22.07
N ILE A 164 7.36 19.75 -21.93
CA ILE A 164 7.31 18.29 -21.87
C ILE A 164 6.60 17.75 -23.12
N ASP A 165 7.39 17.10 -23.97
CA ASP A 165 6.90 16.31 -25.10
C ASP A 165 6.64 14.87 -24.63
N GLY A 166 5.36 14.50 -24.55
CA GLY A 166 4.92 13.21 -24.00
C GLY A 166 5.31 11.99 -24.84
N ASP A 167 5.73 12.19 -26.10
CA ASP A 167 6.19 11.11 -26.96
C ASP A 167 7.72 10.92 -26.88
N LYS A 168 8.44 11.89 -26.31
CA LYS A 168 9.90 11.87 -26.19
C LYS A 168 10.39 11.61 -24.76
N ILE A 169 9.66 12.07 -23.76
CA ILE A 169 9.99 11.82 -22.37
C ILE A 169 9.53 10.43 -21.95
N MET A 170 10.37 9.74 -21.18
CA MET A 170 10.00 8.45 -20.61
C MET A 170 9.09 8.65 -19.38
N ALA A 171 8.20 7.69 -19.16
CA ALA A 171 7.29 7.74 -18.01
C ALA A 171 8.04 7.77 -16.67
N ALA A 172 9.21 7.12 -16.58
CA ALA A 172 10.07 7.19 -15.39
C ALA A 172 10.55 8.61 -15.09
N GLU A 173 11.04 9.33 -16.11
CA GLU A 173 11.54 10.70 -15.95
C GLU A 173 10.42 11.63 -15.47
N TYR A 174 9.24 11.50 -16.09
CA TYR A 174 8.05 12.23 -15.67
C TYR A 174 7.66 11.92 -14.21
N ALA A 175 7.66 10.64 -13.80
CA ALA A 175 7.33 10.24 -12.44
C ALA A 175 8.25 10.89 -11.39
N TYR A 176 9.55 10.98 -11.67
CA TYR A 176 10.50 11.65 -10.77
C TYR A 176 10.30 13.17 -10.75
N MET A 177 9.94 13.80 -11.87
CA MET A 177 9.60 15.23 -11.89
C MET A 177 8.40 15.55 -11.01
N VAL A 178 7.34 14.71 -11.08
CA VAL A 178 6.16 14.81 -10.22
C VAL A 178 6.58 14.70 -8.75
N LYS A 179 7.34 13.65 -8.41
CA LYS A 179 7.81 13.38 -7.04
C LYS A 179 8.58 14.57 -6.47
N ASN A 180 9.59 15.06 -7.19
CA ASN A 180 10.44 16.16 -6.73
C ASN A 180 9.63 17.43 -6.48
N MET A 181 8.70 17.77 -7.37
CA MET A 181 7.82 18.93 -7.21
C MET A 181 6.94 18.81 -5.96
N CYS A 182 6.39 17.62 -5.70
CA CYS A 182 5.61 17.33 -4.50
C CYS A 182 6.44 17.42 -3.21
N ASP A 183 7.65 16.85 -3.21
CA ASP A 183 8.57 16.88 -2.07
C ASP A 183 8.99 18.32 -1.73
N GLU A 184 9.28 19.15 -2.73
CA GLU A 184 9.57 20.58 -2.57
C GLU A 184 8.36 21.34 -1.99
N ALA A 185 7.16 21.11 -2.52
CA ALA A 185 5.93 21.73 -2.01
C ALA A 185 5.65 21.34 -0.54
N ASP A 186 5.89 20.08 -0.17
CA ASP A 186 5.76 19.61 1.22
C ASP A 186 6.83 20.25 2.13
N ALA A 187 8.07 20.41 1.65
CA ALA A 187 9.13 21.09 2.40
C ALA A 187 8.78 22.56 2.70
N ILE A 188 8.25 23.29 1.71
CA ILE A 188 7.82 24.69 1.89
C ILE A 188 6.69 24.79 2.91
N LYS A 189 5.72 23.87 2.90
CA LYS A 189 4.63 23.84 3.89
C LYS A 189 5.14 23.62 5.31
N ARG A 190 6.14 22.74 5.49
CA ARG A 190 6.74 22.48 6.81
C ARG A 190 7.46 23.71 7.35
N LEU A 191 8.18 24.45 6.49
CA LEU A 191 8.90 25.67 6.87
C LEU A 191 7.97 26.84 7.22
N ARG A 192 6.74 26.88 6.67
CA ARG A 192 5.74 27.92 6.99
C ARG A 192 4.95 27.67 8.28
N ASN A 193 5.00 26.46 8.82
CA ASN A 193 4.26 26.07 10.03
C ASN A 193 5.16 26.11 11.30
N HIS A 194 6.35 26.69 11.17
CA HIS A 194 7.29 27.01 12.24
C HIS A 194 7.61 28.51 12.18
#